data_AF-A0A378Q4H6-F1
#
_entry.id   AF-A0A378Q4H6-F1
#
_cell.length_a   1.000
_cell.length_b   1.000
_cell.length_c   1.000
_cell.angle_alpha   90.00
_cell.angle_beta   90.00
_cell.angle_gamma   90.00
#
_symmetry.space_group_name_H-M   'P 1'
#
loop_
_entity.id
_entity.type
_entity.pdbx_description
1 polymer ?
#
loop_
_entity_poly.entity_id
_entity_poly.type
_entity_poly.pdbx_seq_one_letter_code
_entity_poly.pdbx_strand_id
1 'polypeptide(L)' 'MNKPKTIQTDCGIEKQCTFCQEYYPIAREFFYRSGKDKQGKTKYTAQCIDCYSANYKKGKSCKELNHA' A
#
# COMPACT_ATOMS: atom_id res chain seq x y z
N MET A 1 2.06 9.60 18.79
CA MET A 1 1.33 8.31 18.87
C MET A 1 1.68 7.51 17.62
N ASN A 2 2.33 6.34 17.76
CA ASN A 2 2.69 5.49 16.62
C ASN A 2 1.49 4.62 16.23
N LYS A 3 0.85 4.90 15.09
CA LYS A 3 -0.23 4.06 14.58
C LYS A 3 0.31 2.66 14.21
N PRO A 4 -0.43 1.57 14.49
CA PRO A 4 0.01 0.22 14.17
C PRO A 4 0.05 0.01 12.65
N LYS A 5 1.06 -0.72 12.16
CA LYS A 5 1.24 -0.99 10.71
C LYS A 5 0.15 -1.88 10.12
N THR A 6 -0.50 -2.69 10.96
CA THR A 6 -1.58 -3.60 10.59
C THR A 6 -2.63 -3.61 11.69
N ILE A 7 -3.89 -3.75 11.31
CA ILE A 7 -5.04 -3.89 12.22
C ILE A 7 -5.85 -5.12 11.84
N GLN A 8 -6.54 -5.71 12.81
CA GLN A 8 -7.50 -6.77 12.58
C GLN A 8 -8.89 -6.17 12.64
N THR A 9 -9.68 -6.43 11.60
CA THR A 9 -11.08 -6.04 11.47
C THR A 9 -11.95 -7.28 11.28
N ASP A 10 -13.27 -7.11 11.29
CA ASP A 10 -14.21 -8.21 11.01
C ASP A 10 -14.05 -8.77 9.58
N CYS A 11 -13.53 -7.95 8.66
CA CYS A 11 -13.23 -8.32 7.28
C CYS A 11 -11.83 -8.96 7.11
N GLY A 12 -11.04 -9.07 8.19
CA GLY A 12 -9.70 -9.65 8.18
C GLY A 12 -8.59 -8.65 8.50
N ILE A 13 -7.36 -8.98 8.07
CA ILE A 13 -6.16 -8.17 8.36
C ILE A 13 -6.01 -7.07 7.32
N GLU A 14 -5.95 -5.85 7.81
CA GLU A 14 -5.68 -4.66 7.01
C GLU A 14 -4.29 -4.10 7.33
N LYS A 15 -3.68 -3.46 6.34
CA LYS A 15 -2.36 -2.85 6.42
C LYS A 15 -2.44 -1.36 6.10
N GLN A 16 -1.68 -0.58 6.84
CA GLN A 16 -1.57 0.85 6.59
C GLN A 16 -0.69 1.15 5.36
N CYS A 17 -1.14 2.04 4.50
CA CYS A 17 -0.30 2.66 3.49
C CYS A 17 0.67 3.64 4.15
N THR A 18 1.97 3.55 3.83
CA THR A 18 2.99 4.46 4.38
C THR A 18 2.94 5.89 3.81
N PHE A 19 2.09 6.16 2.80
CA PHE A 19 1.94 7.48 2.17
C PHE A 19 0.64 8.17 2.61
N CYS A 20 -0.54 7.62 2.26
CA CYS A 20 -1.83 8.20 2.64
C CYS A 20 -2.26 7.88 4.09
N GLN A 21 -1.57 6.98 4.79
CA GLN A 21 -1.87 6.56 6.16
C GLN A 21 -3.24 5.90 6.38
N GLU A 22 -3.94 5.51 5.32
CA GLU A 22 -5.17 4.71 5.39
C GLU A 22 -4.89 3.21 5.46
N TYR A 23 -5.85 2.45 6.00
CA TYR A 23 -5.80 1.00 6.09
C TYR A 23 -6.56 0.36 4.93
N TYR A 24 -5.96 -0.67 4.33
CA TYR A 24 -6.60 -1.45 3.28
C TYR A 24 -6.35 -2.94 3.49
N PRO A 25 -7.23 -3.83 3.00
CA PRO A 25 -7.01 -5.27 3.04
C PRO A 25 -5.69 -5.69 2.39
N ILE A 26 -4.98 -6.67 2.97
CA ILE A 26 -3.72 -7.19 2.40
C ILE A 26 -4.03 -8.13 1.21
N ALA A 27 -4.51 -7.53 0.12
CA ALA A 27 -4.89 -8.21 -1.11
C ALA A 27 -4.27 -7.55 -2.35
N ARG A 28 -4.28 -8.29 -3.47
CA ARG A 28 -3.70 -7.85 -4.76
C ARG A 28 -4.44 -6.67 -5.40
N GLU A 29 -5.67 -6.41 -4.95
CA GLU A 29 -6.49 -5.27 -5.39
C GLU A 29 -6.06 -3.95 -4.75
N PHE A 30 -5.38 -4.01 -3.59
CA PHE A 30 -4.95 -2.82 -2.85
C PHE A 30 -3.44 -2.64 -2.80
N PHE A 31 -2.65 -3.72 -2.98
CA PHE A 31 -1.19 -3.67 -2.93
C PHE A 31 -0.55 -4.49 -4.05
N TYR A 32 0.55 -3.99 -4.62
CA TYR A 32 1.36 -4.76 -5.56
C TYR A 32 2.19 -5.83 -4.83
N ARG A 33 2.49 -6.94 -5.52
CA ARG A 33 3.38 -7.98 -4.99
C ARG A 33 4.83 -7.52 -5.19
N SER A 34 5.59 -7.49 -4.10
CA SER A 34 7.01 -7.11 -4.12
C SER A 34 7.96 -8.32 -4.10
N GLY A 35 7.42 -9.54 -4.05
CA GLY A 35 8.20 -10.78 -4.04
C GLY A 35 7.67 -11.80 -3.03
N LYS A 36 8.55 -12.70 -2.60
CA LYS A 36 8.29 -13.66 -1.51
C LYS A 36 9.28 -13.44 -0.36
N ASP A 37 8.90 -13.78 0.86
CA ASP A 37 9.82 -13.81 1.99
C ASP A 37 10.62 -15.12 2.03
N LYS A 38 11.52 -15.23 3.03
CA LYS A 38 12.36 -16.41 3.23
C LYS A 38 11.56 -17.68 3.55
N GLN A 39 10.29 -17.54 3.94
CA GLN A 39 9.37 -18.63 4.24
C GLN A 39 8.43 -18.93 3.05
N GLY A 40 8.62 -18.24 1.92
CA GLY A 40 7.79 -18.39 0.71
C GLY A 40 6.48 -17.60 0.71
N LYS A 41 6.16 -16.84 1.76
CA LYS A 41 4.95 -16.02 1.84
C LYS A 41 5.07 -14.82 0.91
N THR A 42 3.97 -14.48 0.22
CA THR A 42 3.93 -13.32 -0.66
C THR A 42 4.10 -12.03 0.16
N LYS A 43 5.06 -11.19 -0.26
CA LYS A 43 5.22 -9.83 0.26
C LYS A 43 4.47 -8.84 -0.63
N TYR A 44 3.78 -7.91 0.03
CA TYR A 44 3.11 -6.79 -0.61
C TYR A 44 3.89 -5.49 -0.41
N THR A 45 3.68 -4.51 -1.29
CA THR A 45 4.31 -3.19 -1.21
C THR A 45 3.91 -2.44 0.06
N ALA A 46 4.76 -1.50 0.48
CA ALA A 46 4.48 -0.64 1.64
C ALA A 46 3.34 0.35 1.38
N GLN A 47 3.19 0.82 0.14
CA GLN A 47 2.17 1.77 -0.30
C GLN A 47 1.00 1.04 -1.01
N CYS A 48 -0.21 1.60 -0.93
CA CYS A 48 -1.35 1.12 -1.71
C CYS A 48 -1.09 1.30 -3.21
N ILE A 49 -1.87 0.63 -4.06
CA ILE A 49 -1.68 0.66 -5.52
C ILE A 49 -1.68 2.07 -6.08
N ASP A 50 -2.57 2.95 -5.62
CA ASP A 50 -2.65 4.32 -6.11
C ASP A 50 -1.40 5.12 -5.74
N CYS A 51 -1.01 5.10 -4.47
CA CYS A 51 0.20 5.76 -4.00
C CYS A 51 1.46 5.17 -4.65
N TYR A 52 1.53 3.85 -4.79
CA TYR A 52 2.65 3.18 -5.44
C TYR A 52 2.72 3.57 -6.93
N SER A 53 1.60 3.58 -7.63
CA SER A 53 1.52 4.02 -9.03
C SER A 53 1.97 5.48 -9.16
N ALA A 54 1.48 6.37 -8.29
CA ALA A 54 1.85 7.77 -8.28
C ALA A 54 3.35 8.00 -7.99
N ASN A 55 3.97 7.21 -7.11
CA ASN A 55 5.37 7.40 -6.73
C ASN A 55 6.36 6.65 -7.64
N TYR A 56 6.07 5.41 -8.04
CA TYR A 56 6.99 4.54 -8.77
C TYR A 56 6.76 4.49 -10.29
N LYS A 57 5.56 4.80 -10.81
CA LYS A 57 5.32 4.87 -12.26
C LYS A 57 5.59 6.25 -12.87
N LYS A 58 6.23 7.18 -12.15
CA LYS A 58 6.72 8.47 -12.71
C LYS A 58 7.93 8.26 -13.64
N GLY A 59 7.73 7.49 -14.71
CA GLY A 59 8.44 7.64 -15.98
C GLY A 59 7.65 8.46 -17.01
N LYS A 60 6.40 8.84 -16.72
CA LYS A 60 5.61 9.77 -17.55
C LYS A 60 4.76 10.71 -16.67
N SER A 61 5.27 11.93 -16.49
CA SER A 61 4.58 13.15 -16.04
C SER A 61 3.49 13.02 -14.96
N CYS A 62 3.86 13.28 -13.71
CA CYS A 62 2.87 13.81 -12.77
C CYS A 62 2.81 15.31 -13.00
N LYS A 63 1.90 15.76 -13.87
CA LYS A 63 1.32 17.09 -13.68
C LYS A 63 0.45 17.02 -12.42
N GLU A 64 0.48 18.14 -11.71
CA GLU A 64 -0.25 18.45 -10.49
C GLU A 64 -1.67 17.86 -10.45
N LEU A 65 -1.98 17.17 -9.36
CA LEU A 65 -3.32 17.15 -8.81
C LEU A 65 -3.23 17.83 -7.45
N ASN A 66 -3.23 19.17 -7.50
CA ASN A 66 -3.56 20.02 -6.36
C ASN A 66 -4.94 19.58 -5.87
N HIS A 67 -5.01 19.10 -4.62
CA HIS A 67 -6.26 19.07 -3.88
C HIS A 67 -6.53 20.50 -3.41
N ALA A 68 -7.63 21.06 -3.93
CA ALA A 68 -8.47 22.18 -3.43
C ALA A 68 -7.78 23.39 -2.77
#